data_AF-A0A7X3GGS1-F1
#
_entry.id   AF-A0A7X3GGS1-F1
#
_cell.length_a   1.000
_cell.length_b   1.000
_cell.length_c   1.000
_cell.angle_alpha   90.00
_cell.angle_beta   90.00
_cell.angle_gamma   90.00
#
_symmetry.space_group_name_H-M   'P 1'
#
loop_
_entity.id
_entity.type
_entity.pdbx_description
1 polymer ?
#
loop_
_entity_poly.entity_id
_entity_poly.type
_entity_poly.pdbx_seq_one_letter_code
_entity_poly.pdbx_strand_id
1 'polypeptide(L)'
;MFGIFRKRKVSLEEQVSTLRQLGFALHMEDEQLIPSILECHSSNEYEADPYLLLLLRMNEEHSHEIWTFDAECIEESDKYIDIVNRFCQLSNGRFTLANIASIVDFEEEFAWISFEHNGVTYKWELDFEYDWLDLNLLRMLANLADSMGETKHYYYSCDGQNITIIYCTHETMYQLNRKMRLHFES
;
A
#
# COMPACT_ATOMS: atom_id res chain seq x y z
N MET A 1 24.24 25.13 25.97
CA MET A 1 24.02 25.44 24.54
C MET A 1 23.70 24.14 23.84
N PHE A 2 22.41 23.85 23.62
CA PHE A 2 21.99 22.71 22.81
C PHE A 2 21.91 23.20 21.36
N GLY A 3 22.83 22.77 20.52
CA GLY A 3 22.75 23.01 19.09
C GLY A 3 21.51 22.30 18.55
N ILE A 4 20.52 23.07 18.12
CA ILE A 4 19.37 22.54 17.39
C ILE A 4 19.94 22.06 16.04
N PHE A 5 20.13 20.74 15.91
CA PHE A 5 20.42 20.14 14.61
C PHE A 5 19.21 20.40 13.71
N ARG A 6 19.31 21.42 12.86
CA ARG A 6 18.33 21.69 11.82
C ARG A 6 18.38 20.52 10.85
N LYS A 7 17.43 19.59 10.94
CA LYS A 7 17.27 18.53 9.94
C LYS A 7 17.23 19.19 8.57
N ARG A 8 18.03 18.68 7.63
CA ARG A 8 18.00 19.12 6.23
C ARG A 8 16.57 18.92 5.71
N LYS A 9 15.99 19.98 5.12
CA LYS A 9 14.70 19.90 4.42
C LYS A 9 14.92 19.05 3.17
N VAL A 10 14.08 18.04 2.96
CA VAL A 10 14.11 17.16 1.77
C VAL A 10 13.05 17.69 0.82
N SER A 11 13.46 18.24 -0.34
CA SER A 11 12.51 18.80 -1.31
C SER A 11 11.64 17.71 -1.94
N LEU A 12 10.51 18.09 -2.53
CA LEU A 12 9.63 17.12 -3.22
C LEU A 12 10.38 16.38 -4.35
N GLU A 13 11.20 17.08 -5.14
CA GLU A 13 12.04 16.51 -6.20
C GLU A 13 13.01 15.47 -5.63
N GLU A 14 13.64 15.79 -4.48
CA GLU A 14 14.54 14.85 -3.81
C GLU A 14 13.80 13.61 -3.30
N GLN A 15 12.54 13.77 -2.85
CA GLN A 15 11.72 12.65 -2.41
C GLN A 15 11.41 11.70 -3.58
N VAL A 16 10.94 12.23 -4.71
CA VAL A 16 10.65 11.45 -5.93
C VAL A 16 11.92 10.75 -6.45
N SER A 17 13.03 11.50 -6.56
CA SER A 17 14.31 10.93 -6.99
C SER A 17 14.78 9.80 -6.07
N THR A 18 14.57 9.94 -4.75
CA THR A 18 14.90 8.89 -3.78
C THR A 18 14.05 7.65 -4.01
N LEU A 19 12.74 7.76 -4.27
CA LEU A 19 11.89 6.59 -4.54
C LEU A 19 12.39 5.81 -5.77
N ARG A 20 12.75 6.51 -6.85
CA ARG A 20 13.36 5.85 -8.03
C ARG A 20 14.68 5.16 -7.70
N GLN A 21 15.56 5.82 -6.95
CA GLN A 21 16.84 5.24 -6.53
C GLN A 21 16.67 4.00 -5.64
N LEU A 22 15.59 3.95 -4.86
CA LEU A 22 15.21 2.79 -4.06
C LEU A 22 14.59 1.65 -4.87
N GLY A 23 14.40 1.84 -6.18
CA GLY A 23 13.96 0.83 -7.12
C GLY A 23 12.46 0.83 -7.44
N PHE A 24 11.72 1.85 -7.01
CA PHE A 24 10.29 1.97 -7.35
C PHE A 24 10.10 2.38 -8.81
N ALA A 25 9.25 1.63 -9.52
CA ALA A 25 8.88 1.95 -10.89
C ALA A 25 7.71 2.95 -10.94
N LEU A 26 8.01 4.24 -11.06
CA LEU A 26 7.01 5.29 -11.25
C LEU A 26 6.69 5.46 -12.74
N HIS A 27 5.41 5.53 -13.09
CA HIS A 27 4.93 5.48 -14.49
C HIS A 27 5.19 6.77 -15.28
N MET A 28 5.22 7.90 -14.60
CA MET A 28 5.42 9.22 -15.19
C MET A 28 6.86 9.68 -14.97
N GLU A 29 7.41 10.47 -15.88
CA GLU A 29 8.67 11.19 -15.62
C GLU A 29 8.45 12.32 -14.61
N ASP A 30 9.51 12.79 -13.96
CA ASP A 30 9.43 13.74 -12.85
C ASP A 30 8.76 15.07 -13.26
N GLU A 31 8.95 15.51 -14.50
CA GLU A 31 8.32 16.73 -15.05
C GLU A 31 6.80 16.64 -15.20
N GLN A 32 6.25 15.42 -15.22
CA GLN A 32 4.81 15.16 -15.28
C GLN A 32 4.26 14.79 -13.90
N LEU A 33 5.00 13.96 -13.16
CA LEU A 33 4.62 13.48 -11.84
C LEU A 33 4.54 14.63 -10.82
N ILE A 34 5.53 15.52 -10.79
CA ILE A 34 5.57 16.58 -9.77
C ILE A 34 4.37 17.54 -9.92
N PRO A 35 4.02 18.03 -11.12
CA PRO A 35 2.81 18.82 -11.29
C PRO A 35 1.53 18.07 -10.89
N SER A 36 1.39 16.78 -11.22
CA SER A 36 0.15 16.02 -10.93
C SER A 36 -0.08 15.89 -9.42
N ILE A 37 0.95 15.60 -8.64
CA ILE A 37 0.83 15.49 -7.17
C ILE A 37 0.69 16.86 -6.49
N LEU A 38 1.07 17.96 -7.16
CA LEU A 38 0.89 19.32 -6.66
C LEU A 38 -0.53 19.89 -6.92
N GLU A 39 -1.41 19.16 -7.62
CA GLU A 39 -2.78 19.63 -7.88
C GLU A 39 -3.61 19.84 -6.61
N CYS A 40 -3.37 19.01 -5.57
CA CYS A 40 -4.12 19.05 -4.31
C CYS A 40 -3.31 19.57 -3.12
N HIS A 41 -1.97 19.62 -3.22
CA HIS A 41 -1.08 19.97 -2.12
C HIS A 41 0.09 20.83 -2.60
N SER A 42 0.55 21.74 -1.74
CA SER A 42 1.75 22.52 -1.99
C SER A 42 3.03 21.71 -1.72
N SER A 43 4.14 22.09 -2.34
CA SER A 43 5.46 21.49 -2.04
C SER A 43 5.82 21.58 -0.56
N ASN A 44 5.44 22.66 0.13
CA ASN A 44 5.69 22.82 1.55
C ASN A 44 5.01 21.75 2.41
N GLU A 45 3.85 21.23 2.00
CA GLU A 45 3.16 20.15 2.71
C GLU A 45 3.93 18.83 2.55
N TYR A 46 4.37 18.50 1.34
CA TYR A 46 5.23 17.33 1.09
C TYR A 46 6.56 17.40 1.84
N GLU A 47 7.11 18.61 2.01
CA GLU A 47 8.40 18.82 2.67
C GLU A 47 8.28 18.91 4.21
N ALA A 48 7.06 18.99 4.76
CA ALA A 48 6.82 19.07 6.20
C ALA A 48 6.99 17.70 6.89
N ASP A 49 6.51 16.63 6.24
CA ASP A 49 6.80 15.24 6.62
C ASP A 49 7.22 14.45 5.36
N PRO A 50 8.52 14.51 5.00
CA PRO A 50 9.01 13.91 3.77
C PRO A 50 8.60 12.45 3.61
N TYR A 51 8.30 12.07 2.37
CA TYR A 51 7.89 10.76 1.89
C TYR A 51 6.50 10.32 2.34
N LEU A 52 6.02 10.70 3.53
CA LEU A 52 4.71 10.27 4.01
C LEU A 52 3.59 10.75 3.09
N LEU A 53 3.45 12.07 2.91
CA LEU A 53 2.40 12.60 2.04
C LEU A 53 2.59 12.14 0.59
N LEU A 54 3.84 11.99 0.13
CA LEU A 54 4.13 11.49 -1.20
C LEU A 54 3.56 10.08 -1.40
N LEU A 55 3.84 9.15 -0.49
CA LEU A 55 3.33 7.77 -0.54
C LEU A 55 1.81 7.70 -0.39
N LEU A 56 1.23 8.52 0.50
CA LEU A 56 -0.22 8.59 0.69
C LEU A 56 -0.98 9.07 -0.57
N ARG A 57 -0.29 9.76 -1.48
CA ARG A 57 -0.85 10.20 -2.76
C ARG A 57 -0.54 9.25 -3.92
N MET A 58 0.31 8.26 -3.72
CA MET A 58 0.59 7.25 -4.75
C MET A 58 -0.58 6.29 -4.90
N ASN A 59 -0.97 6.07 -6.15
CA ASN A 59 -2.01 5.12 -6.55
C ASN A 59 -1.57 4.42 -7.85
N GLU A 60 -2.51 3.71 -8.47
CA GLU A 60 -2.25 2.95 -9.70
C GLU A 60 -1.82 3.77 -10.92
N GLU A 61 -2.18 5.05 -10.98
CA GLU A 61 -1.74 5.94 -12.05
C GLU A 61 -0.23 6.25 -11.92
N HIS A 62 0.27 6.25 -10.68
CA HIS A 62 1.63 6.65 -10.36
C HIS A 62 2.60 5.47 -10.28
N SER A 63 2.15 4.33 -9.76
CA SER A 63 3.00 3.15 -9.52
C SER A 63 2.20 1.85 -9.54
N HIS A 64 2.82 0.79 -10.06
CA HIS A 64 2.33 -0.58 -9.90
C HIS A 64 2.78 -1.21 -8.58
N GLU A 65 3.66 -0.58 -7.80
CA GLU A 65 4.26 -1.19 -6.60
C GLU A 65 3.83 -0.48 -5.31
N ILE A 66 3.06 0.61 -5.43
CA ILE A 66 2.55 1.41 -4.31
C ILE A 66 1.07 1.66 -4.56
N TRP A 67 0.26 1.42 -3.55
CA TRP A 67 -1.17 1.70 -3.62
C TRP A 67 -1.68 2.22 -2.28
N THR A 68 -2.23 3.44 -2.28
CA THR A 68 -2.93 4.01 -1.14
C THR A 68 -4.42 4.13 -1.44
N PHE A 69 -5.25 3.79 -0.45
CA PHE A 69 -6.71 3.89 -0.51
C PHE A 69 -7.31 4.08 0.88
N ASP A 70 -8.58 4.50 0.95
CA ASP A 70 -9.31 4.67 2.20
C ASP A 70 -9.61 3.30 2.84
N ALA A 71 -9.48 3.20 4.16
CA ALA A 71 -9.84 2.01 4.93
C ALA A 71 -11.38 1.85 5.01
N GLU A 72 -12.13 2.95 5.03
CA GLU A 72 -13.59 3.02 4.98
C GLU A 72 -14.10 2.80 3.54
N CYS A 73 -13.85 1.60 2.99
CA CYS A 73 -14.09 1.32 1.58
C CYS A 73 -15.04 0.14 1.31
N ILE A 74 -15.46 -0.61 2.34
CA ILE A 74 -16.30 -1.80 2.21
C ILE A 74 -17.77 -1.39 2.12
N GLU A 75 -18.19 -0.95 0.94
CA GLU A 75 -19.57 -0.55 0.66
C GLU A 75 -20.43 -1.71 0.12
N GLU A 76 -19.80 -2.75 -0.43
CA GLU A 76 -20.47 -3.91 -1.01
C GLU A 76 -19.57 -5.16 -1.06
N SER A 77 -20.17 -6.31 -1.35
CA SER A 77 -19.48 -7.61 -1.34
C SER A 77 -18.29 -7.66 -2.31
N ASP A 78 -18.42 -7.08 -3.49
CA ASP A 78 -17.40 -7.16 -4.55
C ASP A 78 -16.14 -6.35 -4.20
N LYS A 79 -16.21 -5.47 -3.19
CA LYS A 79 -15.06 -4.64 -2.80
C LYS A 79 -13.86 -5.47 -2.34
N TYR A 80 -14.11 -6.54 -1.59
CA TYR A 80 -13.05 -7.46 -1.19
C TYR A 80 -12.38 -8.12 -2.40
N ILE A 81 -13.15 -8.43 -3.46
CA ILE A 81 -12.60 -8.97 -4.71
C ILE A 81 -11.68 -7.94 -5.37
N ASP A 82 -12.12 -6.68 -5.46
CA ASP A 82 -11.33 -5.59 -6.04
C ASP A 82 -10.03 -5.35 -5.28
N ILE A 83 -10.09 -5.32 -3.95
CA ILE A 83 -8.93 -5.11 -3.09
C ILE A 83 -7.92 -6.25 -3.26
N VAL A 84 -8.39 -7.51 -3.25
CA VAL A 84 -7.50 -8.67 -3.43
C VAL A 84 -6.92 -8.75 -4.85
N ASN A 85 -7.71 -8.42 -5.87
CA ASN A 85 -7.19 -8.31 -7.23
C ASN A 85 -6.11 -7.23 -7.33
N ARG A 86 -6.35 -6.06 -6.75
CA ARG A 86 -5.39 -4.96 -6.74
C ARG A 86 -4.12 -5.32 -5.96
N PHE A 87 -4.26 -6.00 -4.82
CA PHE A 87 -3.14 -6.56 -4.07
C PHE A 87 -2.29 -7.50 -4.94
N CYS A 88 -2.91 -8.41 -5.69
CA CYS A 88 -2.17 -9.30 -6.60
C CYS A 88 -1.44 -8.51 -7.70
N GLN A 89 -2.08 -7.49 -8.27
CA GLN A 89 -1.49 -6.65 -9.32
C GLN A 89 -0.21 -5.95 -8.85
N LEU A 90 -0.07 -5.63 -7.56
CA LEU A 90 1.14 -4.99 -7.02
C LEU A 90 2.41 -5.80 -7.26
N SER A 91 2.27 -7.13 -7.34
CA SER A 91 3.40 -8.03 -7.60
C SER A 91 3.75 -8.17 -9.08
N ASN A 92 3.04 -7.48 -9.97
CA ASN A 92 3.18 -7.59 -11.42
C ASN A 92 3.14 -9.06 -11.90
N GLY A 93 2.18 -9.83 -11.39
CA GLY A 93 1.92 -11.21 -11.78
C GLY A 93 2.77 -12.27 -11.07
N ARG A 94 3.60 -11.90 -10.08
CA ARG A 94 4.35 -12.87 -9.28
C ARG A 94 3.47 -13.62 -8.29
N PHE A 95 2.53 -12.92 -7.67
CA PHE A 95 1.51 -13.47 -6.80
C PHE A 95 0.15 -13.39 -7.49
N THR A 96 -0.49 -14.54 -7.69
CA THR A 96 -1.78 -14.65 -8.36
C THR A 96 -2.72 -15.54 -7.58
N LEU A 97 -3.99 -15.17 -7.62
CA LEU A 97 -5.12 -15.89 -7.05
C LEU A 97 -6.15 -16.10 -8.17
N ALA A 98 -6.89 -17.19 -8.09
CA ALA A 98 -7.95 -17.52 -9.04
C ALA A 98 -9.28 -17.70 -8.31
N ASN A 99 -10.40 -17.66 -9.06
CA ASN A 99 -11.74 -17.95 -8.55
C ASN A 99 -12.09 -17.19 -7.27
N ILE A 100 -11.74 -15.90 -7.22
CA ILE A 100 -11.98 -15.03 -6.06
C ILE A 100 -13.49 -14.76 -5.96
N ALA A 101 -14.04 -14.94 -4.77
CA ALA A 101 -15.42 -14.61 -4.43
C ALA A 101 -15.47 -14.09 -2.98
N SER A 102 -16.37 -13.17 -2.69
CA SER A 102 -16.60 -12.67 -1.33
C SER A 102 -18.08 -12.43 -1.08
N ILE A 103 -18.43 -12.37 0.20
CA ILE A 103 -19.72 -11.91 0.69
C ILE A 103 -19.46 -10.95 1.84
N VAL A 104 -20.25 -9.89 1.87
CA VAL A 104 -20.45 -9.00 3.02
C VAL A 104 -21.94 -8.94 3.27
N ASP A 105 -22.37 -9.42 4.43
CA ASP A 105 -23.75 -9.36 4.88
C ASP A 105 -23.83 -8.33 6.02
N PHE A 106 -24.39 -7.15 5.70
CA PHE A 106 -24.54 -6.06 6.67
C PHE A 106 -25.70 -6.30 7.64
N GLU A 107 -26.66 -7.18 7.33
CA GLU A 107 -27.77 -7.48 8.22
C GLU A 107 -27.35 -8.48 9.29
N GLU A 108 -26.59 -9.51 8.90
CA GLU A 108 -26.08 -10.56 9.79
C GLU A 108 -24.65 -10.28 10.31
N GLU A 109 -24.08 -9.12 9.96
CA GLU A 109 -22.77 -8.62 10.43
C GLU A 109 -21.61 -9.63 10.23
N PHE A 110 -21.50 -10.22 9.04
CA PHE A 110 -20.38 -11.11 8.72
C PHE A 110 -19.82 -10.87 7.31
N ALA A 111 -18.54 -11.21 7.15
CA ALA A 111 -17.87 -11.17 5.86
C ALA A 111 -16.95 -12.38 5.67
N TRP A 112 -16.77 -12.79 4.42
CA TRP A 112 -15.77 -13.79 4.06
C TRP A 112 -15.25 -13.57 2.64
N ILE A 113 -14.06 -14.10 2.39
CA ILE A 113 -13.48 -14.20 1.04
C ILE A 113 -12.99 -15.64 0.78
N SER A 114 -13.14 -16.09 -0.45
CA SER A 114 -12.70 -17.39 -0.94
C SER A 114 -11.92 -17.20 -2.23
N PHE A 115 -10.88 -18.01 -2.44
CA PHE A 115 -10.07 -17.98 -3.65
C PHE A 115 -9.26 -19.27 -3.77
N GLU A 116 -8.60 -19.46 -4.92
CA GLU A 116 -7.66 -20.53 -5.17
C GLU A 116 -6.25 -20.00 -5.31
N HIS A 117 -5.29 -20.70 -4.69
CA HIS A 117 -3.86 -20.46 -4.84
C HIS A 117 -3.12 -21.78 -4.92
N ASN A 118 -2.31 -21.97 -5.96
CA ASN A 118 -1.54 -23.20 -6.21
C ASN A 118 -2.39 -24.49 -6.12
N GLY A 119 -3.64 -24.45 -6.61
CA GLY A 119 -4.57 -25.58 -6.62
C GLY A 119 -5.22 -25.90 -5.27
N VAL A 120 -5.00 -25.05 -4.25
CA VAL A 120 -5.68 -25.13 -2.95
C VAL A 120 -6.73 -24.05 -2.86
N THR A 121 -7.95 -24.43 -2.47
CA THR A 121 -9.03 -23.48 -2.17
C THR A 121 -8.91 -23.00 -0.72
N TYR A 122 -8.93 -21.69 -0.55
CA TYR A 122 -8.96 -21.01 0.74
C TYR A 122 -10.33 -20.36 0.92
N LYS A 123 -10.83 -20.40 2.15
CA LYS A 123 -11.96 -19.58 2.58
C LYS A 123 -11.62 -18.98 3.93
N TRP A 124 -11.58 -17.66 3.98
CA TRP A 124 -11.21 -16.88 5.16
C TRP A 124 -12.41 -16.08 5.62
N GLU A 125 -12.73 -16.21 6.90
CA GLU A 125 -13.64 -15.32 7.61
C GLU A 125 -12.90 -14.01 7.87
N LEU A 126 -13.62 -12.90 7.76
CA LEU A 126 -13.09 -11.55 7.91
C LEU A 126 -13.79 -10.88 9.08
N ASP A 127 -13.06 -10.05 9.80
CA ASP A 127 -13.66 -9.23 10.85
C ASP A 127 -14.59 -8.20 10.19
N PHE A 128 -15.86 -8.20 10.61
CA PHE A 128 -16.85 -7.26 10.10
C PHE A 128 -16.84 -5.98 10.94
N GLU A 129 -16.45 -4.87 10.33
CA GLU A 129 -16.46 -3.55 10.96
C GLU A 129 -17.14 -2.52 10.04
N TYR A 130 -18.43 -2.74 9.74
CA TYR A 130 -19.22 -1.89 8.85
C TYR A 130 -18.54 -1.69 7.48
N ASP A 131 -18.11 -0.46 7.17
CA ASP A 131 -17.45 -0.06 5.94
C ASP A 131 -15.92 -0.14 6.02
N TRP A 132 -15.35 -0.59 7.14
CA TRP A 132 -13.91 -0.71 7.32
C TRP A 132 -13.37 -2.03 6.77
N LEU A 133 -12.21 -1.96 6.10
CA LEU A 133 -11.46 -3.14 5.68
C LEU A 133 -10.86 -3.88 6.88
N ASP A 134 -11.04 -5.19 6.93
CA ASP A 134 -10.26 -6.06 7.81
C ASP A 134 -8.77 -6.05 7.43
N LEU A 135 -7.94 -5.33 8.19
CA LEU A 135 -6.49 -5.25 7.99
C LEU A 135 -5.79 -6.63 8.12
N ASN A 136 -6.38 -7.56 8.85
CA ASN A 136 -5.85 -8.91 8.98
C ASN A 136 -5.86 -9.66 7.63
N LEU A 137 -6.77 -9.31 6.71
CA LEU A 137 -6.77 -9.83 5.34
C LEU A 137 -5.43 -9.53 4.64
N LEU A 138 -4.94 -8.29 4.74
CA LEU A 138 -3.68 -7.87 4.09
C LEU A 138 -2.49 -8.67 4.65
N ARG A 139 -2.47 -8.86 5.97
CA ARG A 139 -1.47 -9.70 6.65
C ARG A 139 -1.53 -11.15 6.16
N MET A 140 -2.73 -11.72 6.05
CA MET A 140 -2.90 -13.11 5.60
C MET A 140 -2.48 -13.30 4.14
N LEU A 141 -2.81 -12.33 3.27
CA LEU A 141 -2.35 -12.31 1.87
C LEU A 141 -0.82 -12.17 1.77
N ALA A 142 -0.21 -11.26 2.53
CA ALA A 142 1.24 -11.07 2.55
C ALA A 142 1.96 -12.35 2.97
N ASN A 143 1.52 -13.00 4.05
CA ASN A 143 2.07 -14.28 4.51
C ASN A 143 1.90 -15.40 3.47
N LEU A 144 0.75 -15.43 2.77
CA LEU A 144 0.54 -16.40 1.70
C LEU A 144 1.52 -16.16 0.53
N ALA A 145 1.72 -14.90 0.13
CA ALA A 145 2.66 -14.54 -0.92
C ALA A 145 4.13 -14.84 -0.54
N ASP A 146 4.52 -14.57 0.71
CA ASP A 146 5.88 -14.83 1.22
C ASP A 146 6.24 -16.32 1.21
N SER A 147 5.25 -17.20 1.32
CA SER A 147 5.46 -18.66 1.22
C SER A 147 6.03 -19.11 -0.14
N MET A 148 5.97 -18.26 -1.17
CA MET A 148 6.56 -18.52 -2.49
C MET A 148 8.08 -18.30 -2.53
N GLY A 149 8.68 -17.66 -1.52
CA GLY A 149 10.13 -17.42 -1.46
C GLY A 149 10.65 -16.38 -2.45
N GLU A 150 9.80 -15.41 -2.83
CA GLU A 150 10.17 -14.28 -3.68
C GLU A 150 11.09 -13.28 -2.94
N THR A 151 11.78 -12.43 -3.70
CA THR A 151 12.69 -11.42 -3.15
C THR A 151 12.01 -10.14 -2.67
N LYS A 152 10.79 -9.88 -3.16
CA LYS A 152 9.98 -8.72 -2.82
C LYS A 152 8.79 -9.20 -1.99
N HIS A 153 8.42 -8.36 -1.03
CA HIS A 153 7.43 -8.63 -0.01
C HIS A 153 6.41 -7.51 0.00
N TYR A 154 5.21 -7.85 0.47
CA TYR A 154 4.17 -6.87 0.73
C TYR A 154 4.41 -6.24 2.09
N TYR A 155 4.29 -4.93 2.14
CA TYR A 155 4.29 -4.14 3.35
C TYR A 155 3.08 -3.25 3.36
N TYR A 156 2.50 -3.02 4.53
CA TYR A 156 1.39 -2.09 4.65
C TYR A 156 1.49 -1.24 5.91
N SER A 157 0.81 -0.11 5.87
CA SER A 157 0.62 0.78 7.02
C SER A 157 -0.76 1.40 6.95
N CYS A 158 -1.41 1.57 8.09
CA CYS A 158 -2.64 2.35 8.22
C CYS A 158 -2.34 3.59 9.06
N ASP A 159 -2.68 4.78 8.56
CA ASP A 159 -2.53 6.05 9.30
C ASP A 159 -3.76 6.41 10.15
N GLY A 160 -4.73 5.50 10.22
CA GLY A 160 -6.02 5.67 10.87
C GLY A 160 -7.17 5.93 9.89
N GLN A 161 -6.87 6.38 8.66
CA GLN A 161 -7.87 6.52 7.60
C GLN A 161 -7.42 5.81 6.33
N ASN A 162 -6.18 6.01 5.91
CA ASN A 162 -5.66 5.48 4.67
C ASN A 162 -4.77 4.27 4.94
N ILE A 163 -4.88 3.31 4.04
CA ILE A 163 -3.99 2.15 3.96
C ILE A 163 -3.06 2.38 2.78
N THR A 164 -1.76 2.30 3.04
CA THR A 164 -0.74 2.24 1.98
C THR A 164 -0.14 0.85 1.94
N ILE A 165 -0.12 0.24 0.77
CA ILE A 165 0.52 -1.06 0.51
C ILE A 165 1.69 -0.84 -0.45
N ILE A 166 2.82 -1.46 -0.15
CA ILE A 166 4.07 -1.37 -0.91
C ILE A 166 4.59 -2.78 -1.19
N TYR A 167 4.89 -3.08 -2.46
CA TYR A 167 5.56 -4.33 -2.85
C TYR A 167 7.04 -4.07 -3.19
N CYS A 168 7.95 -4.37 -2.26
CA CYS A 168 9.37 -4.07 -2.43
C CYS A 168 10.29 -5.03 -1.66
N THR A 169 11.60 -4.87 -1.79
CA THR A 169 12.57 -5.71 -1.05
C THR A 169 12.65 -5.29 0.42
N HIS A 170 13.10 -6.18 1.30
CA HIS A 170 13.42 -5.83 2.69
C HIS A 170 14.41 -4.66 2.80
N GLU A 171 15.42 -4.60 1.92
CA GLU A 171 16.39 -3.51 1.90
C GLU A 171 15.73 -2.17 1.55
N THR A 172 14.91 -2.15 0.50
CA THR A 172 14.14 -0.95 0.09
C THR A 172 13.27 -0.45 1.24
N MET A 173 12.50 -1.35 1.87
CA MET A 173 11.62 -0.96 2.98
C MET A 173 12.40 -0.47 4.20
N TYR A 174 13.50 -1.13 4.55
CA TYR A 174 14.37 -0.70 5.64
C TYR A 174 14.92 0.72 5.42
N GLN A 175 15.35 1.04 4.19
CA GLN A 175 15.84 2.38 3.86
C GLN A 175 14.72 3.43 3.92
N LEU A 176 13.50 3.06 3.50
CA LEU A 176 12.33 3.94 3.50
C LEU A 176 11.85 4.23 4.93
N ASN A 177 11.67 3.20 5.76
CA ASN A 177 11.28 3.35 7.17
C ASN A 177 12.26 4.23 7.98
N ARG A 178 13.56 4.23 7.65
CA ARG A 178 14.54 5.12 8.32
C ARG A 178 14.40 6.60 7.96
N LYS A 179 13.67 6.90 6.88
CA LYS A 179 13.43 8.26 6.38
C LYS A 179 12.09 8.84 6.86
N MET A 180 11.21 8.00 7.39
CA MET A 180 9.83 8.35 7.75
C MET A 180 9.57 8.14 9.24
N ARG A 181 8.46 8.69 9.71
CA ARG A 181 7.93 8.43 11.07
C ARG A 181 6.95 7.27 11.10
N LEU A 182 6.25 7.03 9.99
CA LEU A 182 5.36 5.90 9.83
C LEU A 182 6.19 4.64 9.60
N HIS A 183 5.80 3.57 10.30
CA HIS A 183 6.41 2.27 10.18
C HIS A 183 5.49 1.36 9.39
N PHE A 184 6.01 0.82 8.30
CA PHE A 184 5.36 -0.24 7.55
C PHE A 184 5.60 -1.59 8.24
N GLU A 185 4.54 -2.38 8.32
CA GLU A 185 4.54 -3.75 8.83
C GLU A 185 4.61 -4.74 7.65
N SER A 186 5.12 -5.94 7.91
CA SER A 186 5.14 -7.10 6.99
C SER A 186 4.22 -8.18 7.51
#